data_AF-A0A9W6T5Y5-F1
#
_entry.id   AF-A0A9W6T5Y5-F1
#
_cell.length_a   1.000
_cell.length_b   1.000
_cell.length_c   1.000
_cell.angle_alpha   90.00
_cell.angle_beta   90.00
_cell.angle_gamma   90.00
#
_symmetry.space_group_name_H-M   'P 1'
#
loop_
_entity.id
_entity.type
_entity.pdbx_description
1 polymer ?
#
loop_
_entity_poly.entity_id
_entity_poly.type
_entity_poly.pdbx_seq_one_letter_code
_entity_poly.pdbx_strand_id
1 'polypeptide(L)'
;MNSPAVLKVVVIGSKYGMSAPALIIDPLDPDEVSRNLVVESEDGQKLQLGIRYHNDPRSGLKISIYCPYLIVNRTGRDLFMSDGKTTLVSVGKRHSQQLTAPDMFSFTNDSPLKGKFITTNLVENMVGIKIDDSTTSRKFSIDKVGQSFEVKMPLKIRDLEQNVGVRVSEGQGVFNLTKVITFTPRYIVRNSVELPIQIAKVGVTGVSYLEPGSFAPLYEMSRANDKNIMIGFSGTNSAWSAPFPVNNIGEIYVRVKKADSNSHRLVRVVISTEGGSIFINITDAKDEWPYYIKNFSDYEFIFYQSDPYRDSENDRYSNKVFKPVYYRIPAKSEMPYAWDFPAAQWKEIVLRSGGREHFQL
;
A
#
# COMPACT_ATOMS: atom_id res chain seq x y z
N MET A 1 19.88 -11.67 -51.66
CA MET A 1 19.55 -10.25 -51.46
C MET A 1 18.54 -10.20 -50.33
N ASN A 2 18.93 -9.70 -49.17
CA ASN A 2 18.00 -9.50 -48.06
C ASN A 2 17.28 -8.17 -48.31
N SER A 3 16.07 -8.25 -48.87
CA SER A 3 15.26 -7.06 -49.12
C SER A 3 14.77 -6.48 -47.79
N PRO A 4 14.94 -5.17 -47.54
CA PRO A 4 14.39 -4.53 -46.35
C PRO A 4 12.86 -4.64 -46.37
N ALA A 5 12.28 -5.03 -45.25
CA ALA A 5 10.83 -5.00 -45.03
C ALA A 5 10.47 -3.80 -44.17
N VAL A 6 9.31 -3.18 -44.44
CA VAL A 6 8.78 -2.10 -43.62
C VAL A 6 7.60 -2.64 -42.82
N LEU A 7 7.68 -2.52 -41.50
CA LEU A 7 6.67 -2.97 -40.56
C LEU A 7 5.87 -1.77 -40.02
N LYS A 8 4.55 -1.90 -40.02
CA LYS A 8 3.63 -1.01 -39.30
C LYS A 8 2.68 -1.85 -38.46
N VAL A 9 2.33 -1.34 -37.30
CA VAL A 9 1.51 -2.07 -36.31
C VAL A 9 0.38 -1.18 -35.83
N VAL A 10 -0.79 -1.79 -35.64
CA VAL A 10 -1.94 -1.18 -34.97
C VAL A 10 -2.18 -1.99 -33.70
N VAL A 11 -2.24 -1.32 -32.54
CA VAL A 11 -2.50 -1.98 -31.26
C VAL A 11 -4.01 -2.05 -31.04
N ILE A 12 -4.59 -3.19 -31.40
CA ILE A 12 -6.03 -3.44 -31.37
C ILE A 12 -6.59 -3.22 -29.96
N GLY A 13 -7.73 -2.53 -29.85
CA GLY A 13 -8.41 -2.28 -28.58
C GLY A 13 -7.72 -1.26 -27.68
N SER A 14 -6.75 -0.52 -28.21
CA SER A 14 -6.08 0.59 -27.52
C SER A 14 -6.44 1.93 -28.13
N LYS A 15 -6.09 3.02 -27.44
CA LYS A 15 -6.25 4.41 -27.92
C LYS A 15 -5.18 4.85 -28.94
N TYR A 16 -4.20 4.01 -29.23
CA TYR A 16 -3.09 4.38 -30.10
C TYR A 16 -3.42 4.15 -31.57
N GLY A 17 -3.01 5.11 -32.42
CA GLY A 17 -3.10 4.98 -33.86
C GLY A 17 -2.07 4.00 -34.44
N MET A 18 -1.99 3.97 -35.77
CA MET A 18 -0.98 3.18 -36.48
C MET A 18 0.43 3.67 -36.15
N SER A 19 1.37 2.74 -36.00
CA SER A 19 2.77 3.07 -35.74
C SER A 19 3.44 3.82 -36.89
N ALA A 20 4.47 4.58 -36.56
CA ALA A 20 5.48 4.97 -37.52
C ALA A 20 6.08 3.72 -38.21
N PRO A 21 6.54 3.83 -39.47
CA PRO A 21 7.20 2.71 -40.15
C PRO A 21 8.51 2.32 -39.44
N ALA A 22 8.70 1.02 -39.19
CA ALA A 22 9.97 0.45 -38.73
C ALA A 22 10.62 -0.36 -39.86
N LEU A 23 11.94 -0.19 -40.00
CA LEU A 23 12.74 -0.95 -40.95
C LEU A 23 13.19 -2.27 -40.33
N ILE A 24 12.84 -3.36 -40.99
CA ILE A 24 13.18 -4.73 -40.64
C ILE A 24 14.16 -5.26 -41.68
N ILE A 25 15.37 -5.55 -41.25
CA ILE A 25 16.42 -6.17 -42.07
C ILE A 25 16.87 -7.44 -41.34
N ASP A 26 17.04 -8.52 -42.08
CA ASP A 26 17.66 -9.76 -41.56
C ASP A 26 19.07 -9.43 -41.06
N PRO A 27 19.35 -9.58 -39.75
CA PRO A 27 20.44 -8.87 -39.10
C PRO A 27 21.81 -9.44 -39.50
N LEU A 28 22.45 -8.77 -40.46
CA LEU A 28 23.91 -8.81 -40.64
C LEU A 28 24.59 -7.68 -39.84
N ASP A 29 23.89 -6.58 -39.57
CA ASP A 29 24.35 -5.46 -38.73
C ASP A 29 23.26 -5.03 -37.72
N PRO A 30 23.51 -5.09 -36.40
CA PRO A 30 22.55 -4.68 -35.36
C PRO A 30 22.18 -3.19 -35.36
N ASP A 31 22.94 -2.33 -36.03
CA ASP A 31 22.77 -0.88 -35.99
C ASP A 31 21.91 -0.34 -37.15
N GLU A 32 21.65 -1.14 -38.19
CA GLU A 32 20.76 -0.76 -39.31
C GLU A 32 19.27 -1.09 -39.06
N VAL A 33 18.95 -1.85 -38.00
CA VAL A 33 17.60 -2.37 -37.76
C VAL A 33 16.84 -1.54 -36.71
N SER A 34 15.56 -1.27 -36.97
CA SER A 34 14.70 -0.57 -36.01
C SER A 34 14.50 -1.40 -34.74
N ARG A 35 14.81 -0.82 -33.57
CA ARG A 35 14.63 -1.46 -32.25
C ARG A 35 13.31 -1.11 -31.57
N ASN A 36 12.62 -0.07 -32.03
CA ASN A 36 11.37 0.39 -31.47
C ASN A 36 10.35 0.77 -32.57
N LEU A 37 9.07 0.62 -32.26
CA LEU A 37 7.93 1.12 -33.03
C LEU A 37 7.26 2.24 -32.21
N VAL A 38 7.15 3.43 -32.78
CA VAL A 38 6.48 4.56 -32.11
C VAL A 38 5.02 4.57 -32.52
N VAL A 39 4.11 4.52 -31.55
CA VAL A 39 2.69 4.78 -31.72
C VAL A 39 2.30 6.03 -30.94
N GLU A 40 1.33 6.77 -31.43
CA GLU A 40 0.82 7.99 -30.80
C GLU A 40 -0.69 7.90 -30.68
N SER A 41 -1.19 8.37 -29.55
CA SER A 41 -2.61 8.45 -29.23
C SER A 41 -3.15 9.83 -29.63
N GLU A 42 -4.47 9.95 -29.83
CA GLU A 42 -5.12 11.23 -30.16
C GLU A 42 -4.88 12.30 -29.08
N ASP A 43 -4.69 11.89 -27.83
CA ASP A 43 -4.35 12.77 -26.70
C ASP A 43 -2.87 13.19 -26.66
N GLY A 44 -2.06 12.82 -27.66
CA GLY A 44 -0.64 13.13 -27.79
C GLY A 44 0.28 12.23 -26.95
N GLN A 45 -0.25 11.19 -26.27
CA GLN A 45 0.61 10.24 -25.58
C GLN A 45 1.38 9.39 -26.60
N LYS A 46 2.71 9.47 -26.54
CA LYS A 46 3.63 8.64 -27.32
C LYS A 46 4.00 7.37 -26.57
N LEU A 47 4.05 6.26 -27.29
CA LEU A 47 4.47 4.96 -26.77
C LEU A 47 5.51 4.35 -27.72
N GLN A 48 6.66 3.98 -27.17
CA GLN A 48 7.73 3.25 -27.85
C GLN A 48 7.59 1.76 -27.51
N LEU A 49 7.04 0.99 -28.45
CA LEU A 49 7.02 -0.48 -28.37
C LEU A 49 8.40 -1.02 -28.75
N GLY A 50 8.91 -2.00 -28.01
CA GLY A 50 10.19 -2.64 -28.31
C GLY A 50 10.04 -3.72 -29.37
N ILE A 51 11.06 -3.88 -30.21
CA ILE A 51 11.18 -4.96 -31.18
C ILE A 51 12.35 -5.84 -30.77
N ARG A 52 12.09 -7.12 -30.53
CA ARG A 52 13.10 -8.14 -30.26
C ARG A 52 13.21 -9.09 -31.44
N TYR A 53 14.41 -9.20 -31.99
CA TYR A 53 14.76 -10.16 -33.03
C TYR A 53 15.32 -11.43 -32.40
N HIS A 54 14.91 -12.58 -32.92
CA HIS A 54 15.42 -13.89 -32.52
C HIS A 54 15.49 -14.79 -33.75
N ASN A 55 16.68 -15.32 -34.06
CA ASN A 55 16.83 -16.29 -35.13
C ASN A 55 16.50 -17.68 -34.60
N ASP A 56 15.45 -18.29 -35.17
CA ASP A 56 15.06 -19.66 -34.90
C ASP A 56 15.56 -20.56 -36.04
N PRO A 57 16.36 -21.61 -35.77
CA PRO A 57 16.93 -22.47 -36.82
C PRO A 57 15.90 -23.15 -37.72
N ARG A 58 14.63 -23.26 -37.30
CA ARG A 58 13.56 -23.93 -38.06
C ARG A 58 12.65 -22.96 -38.79
N SER A 59 12.35 -21.81 -38.18
CA SER A 59 11.37 -20.82 -38.66
C SER A 59 11.98 -19.50 -39.14
N GLY A 60 13.31 -19.35 -39.08
CA GLY A 60 14.03 -18.18 -39.55
C GLY A 60 13.96 -17.01 -38.57
N LEU A 61 13.92 -15.78 -39.09
CA LEU A 61 13.86 -14.57 -38.27
C LEU A 61 12.49 -14.43 -37.59
N LYS A 62 12.46 -14.57 -36.27
CA LYS A 62 11.29 -14.27 -35.43
C LYS A 62 11.39 -12.87 -34.86
N ILE A 63 10.30 -12.11 -35.00
CA ILE A 63 10.19 -10.75 -34.47
C ILE A 63 9.13 -10.75 -33.39
N SER A 64 9.48 -10.26 -32.21
CA SER A 64 8.56 -10.10 -31.08
C SER A 64 8.41 -8.62 -30.77
N ILE A 65 7.18 -8.12 -30.80
CA ILE A 65 6.85 -6.75 -30.42
C ILE A 65 6.31 -6.78 -28.99
N TYR A 66 6.79 -5.89 -28.14
CA TYR A 66 6.37 -5.84 -26.74
C TYR A 66 6.26 -4.41 -26.22
N CYS A 67 5.41 -4.21 -25.22
CA CYS A 67 5.37 -2.96 -24.48
C CYS A 67 6.40 -3.02 -23.33
N PRO A 68 7.24 -2.00 -23.10
CA PRO A 68 8.22 -2.03 -22.01
C PRO A 68 7.58 -2.06 -20.61
N TYR A 69 6.51 -1.30 -20.38
CA TYR A 69 5.81 -1.22 -19.09
C TYR A 69 4.30 -1.33 -19.27
N LEU A 70 3.68 -2.19 -18.47
CA LEU A 70 2.24 -2.24 -18.27
C LEU A 70 1.89 -1.69 -16.91
N ILE A 71 0.95 -0.76 -16.88
CA ILE A 71 0.48 -0.08 -15.69
C ILE A 71 -0.87 -0.67 -15.30
N VAL A 72 -0.92 -1.25 -14.09
CA VAL A 72 -2.11 -1.86 -13.52
C VAL A 72 -2.58 -1.00 -12.36
N ASN A 73 -3.62 -0.20 -12.61
CA ASN A 73 -4.24 0.63 -11.58
C ASN A 73 -5.32 -0.15 -10.82
N ARG A 74 -4.99 -0.63 -9.62
CA ARG A 74 -5.92 -1.24 -8.65
C ARG A 74 -6.29 -0.28 -7.51
N THR A 75 -5.97 1.01 -7.64
CA THR A 75 -6.30 2.00 -6.61
C THR A 75 -7.78 2.36 -6.61
N GLY A 76 -8.55 2.02 -7.66
CA GLY A 76 -9.96 2.44 -7.76
C GLY A 76 -10.16 3.96 -7.82
N ARG A 77 -9.07 4.72 -8.02
CA ARG A 77 -9.01 6.17 -8.21
C ARG A 77 -8.24 6.49 -9.50
N ASP A 78 -8.46 7.68 -10.04
CA ASP A 78 -7.74 8.10 -11.25
C ASP A 78 -6.28 8.35 -10.91
N LEU A 79 -5.40 7.65 -11.62
CA LEU A 79 -3.96 7.70 -11.45
C LEU A 79 -3.35 8.45 -12.63
N PHE A 80 -2.69 9.56 -12.33
CA PHE A 80 -1.91 10.34 -13.27
C PHE A 80 -0.44 10.00 -13.05
N MET A 81 0.23 9.50 -14.07
CA MET A 81 1.66 9.17 -14.03
C MET A 81 2.40 9.97 -15.09
N SER A 82 3.53 10.57 -14.74
CA SER A 82 4.32 11.36 -15.69
C SER A 82 5.81 11.23 -15.43
N ASP A 83 6.60 11.11 -16.49
CA ASP A 83 8.07 11.24 -16.43
C ASP A 83 8.53 12.71 -16.62
N GLY A 84 7.60 13.60 -16.98
CA GLY A 84 7.83 15.01 -17.32
C GLY A 84 7.75 15.31 -18.82
N LYS A 85 7.79 14.29 -19.68
CA LYS A 85 7.65 14.40 -21.15
C LYS A 85 6.37 13.74 -21.64
N THR A 86 6.01 12.62 -21.04
CA THR A 86 4.82 11.82 -21.35
C THR A 86 3.99 11.68 -20.10
N THR A 87 2.68 11.83 -20.26
CA THR A 87 1.71 11.65 -19.18
C THR A 87 0.75 10.53 -19.55
N LEU A 88 0.56 9.60 -18.62
CA LEU A 88 -0.44 8.56 -18.68
C LEU A 88 -1.53 8.88 -17.67
N VAL A 89 -2.78 8.76 -18.11
CA VAL A 89 -3.95 8.79 -17.23
C VAL A 89 -4.55 7.39 -17.21
N SER A 90 -4.49 6.74 -16.05
CA SER A 90 -5.06 5.42 -15.81
C SER A 90 -6.33 5.58 -14.97
N VAL A 91 -7.48 5.37 -15.59
CA VAL A 91 -8.79 5.61 -14.97
C VAL A 91 -9.07 4.56 -13.90
N GLY A 92 -9.42 5.03 -12.69
CA GLY A 92 -9.77 4.18 -11.58
C GLY A 92 -11.21 3.68 -11.69
N LYS A 93 -11.41 2.37 -11.80
CA LYS A 93 -12.76 1.80 -11.76
C LYS A 93 -13.17 1.44 -10.34
N ARG A 94 -14.27 2.03 -9.88
CA ARG A 94 -14.82 1.84 -8.53
C ARG A 94 -15.58 0.51 -8.33
N HIS A 95 -15.87 -0.22 -9.41
CA HIS A 95 -16.63 -1.48 -9.39
C HIS A 95 -15.83 -2.63 -10.00
N SER A 96 -15.81 -3.78 -9.31
CA SER A 96 -14.96 -4.96 -9.53
C SER A 96 -15.28 -5.80 -10.78
N GLN A 97 -16.29 -5.45 -11.57
CA GLN A 97 -16.80 -6.32 -12.64
C GLN A 97 -16.28 -5.99 -14.05
N GLN A 98 -15.52 -4.91 -14.23
CA GLN A 98 -14.93 -4.61 -15.54
C GLN A 98 -13.43 -4.89 -15.53
N LEU A 99 -13.04 -6.09 -16.00
CA LEU A 99 -11.68 -6.38 -16.44
C LEU A 99 -11.28 -5.29 -17.43
N THR A 100 -10.30 -4.46 -17.05
CA THR A 100 -9.78 -3.41 -17.91
C THR A 100 -8.38 -3.81 -18.30
N ALA A 101 -8.07 -3.68 -19.59
CA ALA A 101 -6.72 -3.90 -20.07
C ALA A 101 -5.75 -2.97 -19.32
N PRO A 102 -4.55 -3.45 -18.96
CA PRO A 102 -3.52 -2.58 -18.38
C PRO A 102 -3.13 -1.47 -19.36
N ASP A 103 -2.77 -0.32 -18.82
CA ASP A 103 -2.33 0.81 -19.64
C ASP A 103 -0.87 0.60 -20.07
N MET A 104 -0.56 0.95 -21.32
CA MET A 104 0.79 0.85 -21.86
C MET A 104 1.59 2.12 -21.58
N PHE A 105 2.85 1.95 -21.20
CA PHE A 105 3.76 3.06 -20.95
C PHE A 105 5.17 2.77 -21.45
N SER A 106 5.86 3.84 -21.84
CA SER A 106 7.28 3.84 -22.19
C SER A 106 7.87 5.20 -21.86
N PHE A 107 9.12 5.21 -21.43
CA PHE A 107 9.89 6.45 -21.36
C PHE A 107 10.28 6.91 -22.77
N THR A 108 10.23 8.21 -23.01
CA THR A 108 10.71 8.80 -24.27
C THR A 108 12.24 8.90 -24.23
N ASN A 109 12.89 7.91 -24.83
CA ASN A 109 14.35 7.80 -24.87
C ASN A 109 14.98 8.78 -25.88
N ASP A 110 14.96 10.06 -25.55
CA ASP A 110 15.71 11.11 -26.28
C ASP A 110 17.07 11.41 -25.63
N SER A 111 17.61 10.49 -24.82
CA SER A 111 18.94 10.71 -24.22
C SER A 111 20.04 10.24 -25.20
N PRO A 112 20.87 11.15 -25.76
CA PRO A 112 21.96 10.81 -26.69
C PRO A 112 23.09 9.99 -26.06
N LEU A 113 22.98 9.61 -24.78
CA LEU A 113 23.98 8.87 -24.02
C LEU A 113 23.74 7.36 -23.96
N LYS A 114 22.61 6.86 -24.45
CA LYS A 114 22.31 5.41 -24.56
C LYS A 114 23.13 4.77 -25.68
N GLY A 115 24.42 4.57 -25.41
CA GLY A 115 25.38 3.99 -26.36
C GLY A 115 26.84 4.05 -25.88
N LYS A 116 27.15 4.81 -24.81
CA LYS A 116 28.46 4.75 -24.16
C LYS A 116 28.37 3.86 -22.93
N PHE A 117 29.22 2.84 -22.90
CA PHE A 117 29.36 1.79 -21.87
C PHE A 117 29.64 2.28 -20.43
N ILE A 118 29.47 3.57 -20.13
CA ILE A 118 29.80 4.21 -18.84
C ILE A 118 28.78 5.31 -18.50
N THR A 119 27.49 5.01 -18.52
CA THR A 119 26.53 5.74 -17.67
C THR A 119 25.82 4.72 -16.80
N THR A 120 25.99 4.87 -15.49
CA THR A 120 25.35 4.03 -14.48
C THR A 120 23.83 4.02 -14.71
N ASN A 121 23.26 2.83 -14.90
CA ASN A 121 21.82 2.50 -15.08
C ASN A 121 20.90 2.94 -13.91
N LEU A 122 21.24 3.98 -13.15
CA LEU A 122 20.63 4.30 -11.85
C LEU A 122 19.65 5.48 -11.90
N VAL A 123 19.57 6.26 -12.98
CA VAL A 123 18.77 7.50 -13.02
C VAL A 123 17.65 7.53 -14.07
N GLU A 124 17.62 6.62 -15.04
CA GLU A 124 17.01 6.99 -16.34
C GLU A 124 15.50 6.79 -16.51
N ASN A 125 14.78 6.16 -15.57
CA ASN A 125 13.36 5.85 -15.74
C ASN A 125 12.56 6.19 -14.48
N MET A 126 12.44 7.49 -14.21
CA MET A 126 11.74 8.02 -13.04
C MET A 126 10.38 8.60 -13.39
N VAL A 127 9.36 8.24 -12.61
CA VAL A 127 8.00 8.79 -12.74
C VAL A 127 7.57 9.47 -11.45
N GLY A 128 6.80 10.54 -11.59
CA GLY A 128 5.95 11.07 -10.52
C GLY A 128 4.52 10.61 -10.74
N ILE A 129 3.79 10.32 -9.66
CA ILE A 129 2.38 9.99 -9.73
C ILE A 129 1.54 10.97 -8.94
N LYS A 130 0.26 11.07 -9.30
CA LYS A 130 -0.76 11.83 -8.59
C LYS A 130 -2.05 11.03 -8.63
N ILE A 131 -2.79 11.05 -7.52
CA ILE A 131 -4.15 10.49 -7.43
C ILE A 131 -5.13 11.61 -7.09
N ASP A 132 -6.29 11.61 -7.76
CA ASP A 132 -7.38 12.57 -7.55
C ASP A 132 -6.83 14.03 -7.47
N ASP A 133 -7.02 14.72 -6.35
CA ASP A 133 -6.65 16.13 -6.13
C ASP A 133 -5.29 16.34 -5.44
N SER A 134 -4.53 15.26 -5.20
CA SER A 134 -3.22 15.31 -4.54
C SER A 134 -2.16 16.12 -5.31
N THR A 135 -1.06 16.45 -4.65
CA THR A 135 0.16 16.91 -5.31
C THR A 135 0.93 15.73 -5.89
N THR A 136 1.72 15.99 -6.92
CA THR A 136 2.59 14.97 -7.51
C THR A 136 3.57 14.44 -6.47
N SER A 137 3.74 13.13 -6.44
CA SER A 137 4.70 12.43 -5.58
C SER A 137 6.14 12.89 -5.86
N ARG A 138 7.05 12.55 -4.94
CA ARG A 138 8.46 12.47 -5.30
C ARG A 138 8.63 11.47 -6.44
N LYS A 139 9.57 11.75 -7.35
CA LYS A 139 9.88 10.85 -8.45
C LYS A 139 10.51 9.56 -7.93
N PHE A 140 10.15 8.43 -8.52
CA PHE A 140 10.69 7.11 -8.17
C PHE A 140 10.91 6.27 -9.44
N SER A 141 11.80 5.28 -9.35
CA SER A 141 12.10 4.37 -10.46
C SER A 141 11.14 3.19 -10.48
N ILE A 142 10.76 2.77 -11.69
CA ILE A 142 9.93 1.58 -11.95
C ILE A 142 10.70 0.45 -12.67
N ASP A 143 12.03 0.52 -12.68
CA ASP A 143 12.87 -0.45 -13.40
C ASP A 143 13.24 -1.68 -12.58
N LYS A 144 13.31 -1.53 -11.26
CA LYS A 144 13.83 -2.58 -10.37
C LYS A 144 12.73 -3.60 -10.11
N VAL A 145 12.74 -4.68 -10.91
CA VAL A 145 11.84 -5.83 -10.77
C VAL A 145 12.01 -6.48 -9.40
N GLY A 146 10.90 -6.94 -8.82
CA GLY A 146 10.85 -7.57 -7.50
C GLY A 146 10.66 -6.57 -6.36
N GLN A 147 10.71 -5.27 -6.62
CA GLN A 147 10.50 -4.26 -5.58
C GLN A 147 9.03 -4.05 -5.25
N SER A 148 8.78 -3.81 -3.97
CA SER A 148 7.49 -3.37 -3.45
C SER A 148 7.71 -2.26 -2.43
N PHE A 149 7.07 -1.11 -2.60
CA PHE A 149 7.29 0.07 -1.76
C PHE A 149 6.06 0.98 -1.68
N GLU A 150 6.07 1.93 -0.73
CA GLU A 150 5.05 2.96 -0.58
C GLU A 150 5.43 4.21 -1.38
N VAL A 151 4.45 4.81 -2.05
CA VAL A 151 4.54 6.18 -2.58
C VAL A 151 3.54 7.04 -1.84
N LYS A 152 3.98 8.22 -1.41
CA LYS A 152 3.20 9.21 -0.66
C LYS A 152 2.92 10.44 -1.54
N MET A 153 1.67 10.90 -1.54
CA MET A 153 1.23 12.08 -2.30
C MET A 153 0.48 13.03 -1.36
N PRO A 154 1.10 14.15 -0.96
CA PRO A 154 0.45 15.14 -0.09
C PRO A 154 -0.84 15.71 -0.69
N LEU A 155 -1.85 15.96 0.15
CA LEU A 155 -3.02 16.75 -0.27
C LEU A 155 -2.74 18.26 -0.15
N LYS A 156 -3.37 19.10 -0.98
CA LYS A 156 -3.08 20.54 -1.03
C LYS A 156 -3.56 21.32 0.21
N ILE A 157 -4.72 20.96 0.75
CA ILE A 157 -5.47 21.82 1.68
C ILE A 157 -5.37 21.35 3.14
N ARG A 158 -4.85 20.12 3.39
CA ARG A 158 -4.82 19.51 4.72
C ARG A 158 -3.50 18.79 4.98
N ASP A 159 -3.16 18.58 6.24
CA ASP A 159 -2.03 17.75 6.68
C ASP A 159 -2.32 16.24 6.53
N LEU A 160 -2.79 15.90 5.33
CA LEU A 160 -3.16 14.56 4.89
C LEU A 160 -2.37 14.21 3.63
N GLU A 161 -2.32 12.92 3.34
CA GLU A 161 -1.68 12.37 2.15
C GLU A 161 -2.42 11.13 1.64
N GLN A 162 -2.36 10.93 0.32
CA GLN A 162 -2.64 9.64 -0.30
C GLN A 162 -1.41 8.74 -0.17
N ASN A 163 -1.65 7.45 -0.01
CA ASN A 163 -0.61 6.44 0.11
C ASN A 163 -0.96 5.27 -0.79
N VAL A 164 0.00 4.87 -1.62
CA VAL A 164 -0.18 3.83 -2.63
C VAL A 164 0.94 2.82 -2.49
N GLY A 165 0.58 1.54 -2.51
CA GLY A 165 1.52 0.45 -2.71
C GLY A 165 1.89 0.34 -4.18
N VAL A 166 3.19 0.23 -4.45
CA VAL A 166 3.72 -0.01 -5.81
C VAL A 166 4.44 -1.35 -5.80
N ARG A 167 4.08 -2.23 -6.74
CA ARG A 167 4.78 -3.49 -7.00
C ARG A 167 5.31 -3.52 -8.42
N VAL A 168 6.61 -3.77 -8.57
CA VAL A 168 7.27 -3.95 -9.86
C VAL A 168 7.53 -5.45 -10.06
N SER A 169 6.94 -6.02 -11.12
CA SER A 169 7.07 -7.44 -11.44
C SER A 169 7.39 -7.66 -12.91
N GLU A 170 7.91 -8.83 -13.25
CA GLU A 170 8.08 -9.25 -14.64
C GLU A 170 6.77 -9.87 -15.14
N GLY A 171 6.40 -9.56 -16.38
CA GLY A 171 5.27 -10.22 -17.04
C GLY A 171 5.57 -11.71 -17.22
N GLN A 172 4.51 -12.52 -17.31
CA GLN A 172 4.64 -13.97 -17.46
C GLN A 172 4.27 -14.40 -18.89
N GLY A 173 4.84 -15.52 -19.33
CA GLY A 173 4.55 -16.11 -20.64
C GLY A 173 4.86 -15.15 -21.79
N VAL A 174 3.83 -14.81 -22.58
CA VAL A 174 3.95 -13.90 -23.73
C VAL A 174 4.32 -12.46 -23.35
N PHE A 175 4.23 -12.10 -22.07
CA PHE A 175 4.60 -10.78 -21.54
C PHE A 175 5.98 -10.78 -20.84
N ASN A 176 6.81 -11.80 -21.02
CA ASN A 176 8.11 -11.91 -20.35
C ASN A 176 9.12 -10.77 -20.65
N LEU A 177 8.87 -9.96 -21.67
CA LEU A 177 9.68 -8.78 -21.99
C LEU A 177 9.16 -7.49 -21.36
N THR A 178 8.04 -7.56 -20.65
CA THR A 178 7.28 -6.43 -20.14
C THR A 178 7.37 -6.36 -18.63
N LYS A 179 7.67 -5.18 -18.09
CA LYS A 179 7.55 -4.94 -16.65
C LYS A 179 6.11 -4.56 -16.30
N VAL A 180 5.54 -5.19 -15.30
CA VAL A 180 4.18 -4.92 -14.81
C VAL A 180 4.27 -4.12 -13.52
N ILE A 181 3.78 -2.88 -13.56
CA ILE A 181 3.76 -1.93 -12.44
C ILE A 181 2.35 -1.88 -11.89
N THR A 182 2.16 -2.45 -10.70
CA THR A 182 0.84 -2.49 -10.05
C THR A 182 0.76 -1.44 -8.96
N PHE A 183 -0.26 -0.59 -9.05
CA PHE A 183 -0.59 0.41 -8.04
C PHE A 183 -1.81 -0.05 -7.24
N THR A 184 -1.69 -0.14 -5.92
CA THR A 184 -2.76 -0.55 -5.00
C THR A 184 -2.93 0.47 -3.88
N PRO A 185 -4.11 0.57 -3.24
CA PRO A 185 -4.25 1.36 -2.03
C PRO A 185 -3.27 0.86 -0.96
N ARG A 186 -2.60 1.77 -0.25
CA ARG A 186 -1.65 1.35 0.79
C ARG A 186 -2.33 0.68 1.97
N TYR A 187 -3.49 1.14 2.41
CA TYR A 187 -4.19 0.58 3.57
C TYR A 187 -5.51 0.00 3.12
N ILE A 188 -5.74 -1.29 3.38
CA ILE A 188 -6.98 -1.99 3.05
C ILE A 188 -7.49 -2.63 4.34
N VAL A 189 -8.66 -2.20 4.81
CA VAL A 189 -9.29 -2.78 6.00
C VAL A 189 -10.34 -3.77 5.57
N ARG A 190 -10.35 -4.94 6.22
CA ARG A 190 -11.38 -5.96 6.07
C ARG A 190 -12.13 -6.13 7.38
N ASN A 191 -13.45 -6.03 7.31
CA ASN A 191 -14.32 -6.42 8.40
C ASN A 191 -14.62 -7.92 8.29
N SER A 192 -14.06 -8.71 9.19
CA SER A 192 -14.35 -10.15 9.33
C SER A 192 -15.06 -10.46 10.66
N VAL A 193 -15.60 -9.45 11.35
CA VAL A 193 -16.55 -9.65 12.44
C VAL A 193 -17.98 -9.72 11.88
N GLU A 194 -18.90 -10.27 12.67
CA GLU A 194 -20.30 -10.44 12.29
C GLU A 194 -21.14 -9.15 12.39
N LEU A 195 -20.55 -8.07 12.90
CA LEU A 195 -21.23 -6.79 13.11
C LEU A 195 -20.66 -5.70 12.19
N PRO A 196 -21.48 -4.74 11.74
CA PRO A 196 -20.98 -3.57 11.05
C PRO A 196 -20.04 -2.76 11.96
N ILE A 197 -18.93 -2.30 11.39
CA ILE A 197 -17.94 -1.48 12.11
C ILE A 197 -17.86 -0.09 11.50
N GLN A 198 -17.58 0.88 12.37
CA GLN A 198 -17.13 2.21 12.01
C GLN A 198 -15.63 2.34 12.27
N ILE A 199 -14.94 3.05 11.38
CA ILE A 199 -13.50 3.26 11.42
C ILE A 199 -13.24 4.76 11.38
N ALA A 200 -12.48 5.25 12.36
CA ALA A 200 -11.97 6.62 12.40
C ALA A 200 -10.45 6.62 12.31
N LYS A 201 -9.91 7.54 11.52
CA LYS A 201 -8.45 7.75 11.42
C LYS A 201 -8.04 8.84 12.42
N VAL A 202 -7.01 8.61 13.21
CA VAL A 202 -6.55 9.60 14.18
C VAL A 202 -6.03 10.83 13.44
N GLY A 203 -6.50 12.02 13.83
CA GLY A 203 -6.11 13.29 13.20
C GLY A 203 -6.81 13.60 11.88
N VAL A 204 -7.79 12.79 11.46
CA VAL A 204 -8.56 13.01 10.23
C VAL A 204 -10.04 13.10 10.55
N THR A 205 -10.74 14.06 9.96
CA THR A 205 -12.20 14.15 10.06
C THR A 205 -12.86 13.16 9.11
N GLY A 206 -13.93 12.52 9.59
CA GLY A 206 -14.71 11.54 8.82
C GLY A 206 -14.63 10.13 9.37
N VAL A 207 -15.67 9.36 9.08
CA VAL A 207 -15.85 7.99 9.52
C VAL A 207 -16.12 7.13 8.30
N SER A 208 -15.47 5.97 8.22
CA SER A 208 -15.76 4.94 7.23
C SER A 208 -16.62 3.85 7.87
N TYR A 209 -17.60 3.34 7.14
CA TYR A 209 -18.47 2.26 7.57
C TYR A 209 -18.16 1.01 6.76
N LEU A 210 -18.11 -0.14 7.41
CA LEU A 210 -17.76 -1.40 6.77
C LEU A 210 -18.67 -2.53 7.25
N GLU A 211 -19.43 -3.09 6.31
CA GLU A 211 -20.34 -4.20 6.55
C GLU A 211 -19.58 -5.50 6.86
N PRO A 212 -20.19 -6.45 7.57
CA PRO A 212 -19.61 -7.78 7.80
C PRO A 212 -19.13 -8.44 6.49
N GLY A 213 -17.94 -9.00 6.51
CA GLY A 213 -17.31 -9.68 5.37
C GLY A 213 -16.77 -8.77 4.27
N SER A 214 -17.04 -7.47 4.32
CA SER A 214 -16.59 -6.50 3.31
C SER A 214 -15.19 -5.95 3.60
N PHE A 215 -14.57 -5.35 2.58
CA PHE A 215 -13.30 -4.66 2.71
C PHE A 215 -13.33 -3.33 1.96
N ALA A 216 -12.56 -2.36 2.44
CA ALA A 216 -12.45 -1.06 1.82
C ALA A 216 -11.04 -0.48 1.98
N PRO A 217 -10.55 0.26 0.97
CA PRO A 217 -9.33 1.04 1.10
C PRO A 217 -9.52 2.24 2.04
N LEU A 218 -8.49 2.55 2.83
CA LEU A 218 -8.41 3.79 3.59
C LEU A 218 -7.54 4.82 2.86
N TYR A 219 -8.19 5.83 2.30
CA TYR A 219 -7.54 7.00 1.68
C TYR A 219 -7.34 8.13 2.68
N GLU A 220 -6.55 9.13 2.29
CA GLU A 220 -6.38 10.37 3.05
C GLU A 220 -5.95 10.13 4.51
N MET A 221 -4.78 9.54 4.68
CA MET A 221 -4.19 9.31 6.00
C MET A 221 -3.48 10.59 6.46
N SER A 222 -3.27 10.74 7.76
CA SER A 222 -2.39 11.78 8.29
C SER A 222 -0.98 11.66 7.69
N ARG A 223 -0.29 12.80 7.51
CA ARG A 223 1.13 12.83 7.12
C ARG A 223 2.08 12.38 8.23
N ALA A 224 1.59 12.27 9.47
CA ALA A 224 2.36 11.68 10.56
C ALA A 224 2.80 10.26 10.19
N ASN A 225 4.03 9.89 10.58
CA ASN A 225 4.53 8.53 10.38
C ASN A 225 3.73 7.52 11.21
N ASP A 226 3.29 7.92 12.40
CA ASP A 226 2.47 7.08 13.29
C ASP A 226 1.01 7.15 12.88
N LYS A 227 0.65 6.30 11.92
CA LYS A 227 -0.72 6.16 11.43
C LYS A 227 -1.49 5.25 12.37
N ASN A 228 -2.44 5.85 13.09
CA ASN A 228 -3.32 5.16 14.02
C ASN A 228 -4.77 5.24 13.56
N ILE A 229 -5.53 4.17 13.79
CA ILE A 229 -6.99 4.14 13.60
C ILE A 229 -7.69 3.71 14.88
N MET A 230 -8.99 3.98 14.94
CA MET A 230 -9.91 3.55 15.99
C MET A 230 -11.09 2.85 15.33
N ILE A 231 -11.64 1.85 16.01
CA ILE A 231 -12.82 1.12 15.55
C ILE A 231 -13.94 1.23 16.57
N GLY A 232 -15.18 1.18 16.11
CA GLY A 232 -16.36 1.05 16.96
C GLY A 232 -17.38 0.15 16.27
N PHE A 233 -18.26 -0.49 17.03
CA PHE A 233 -19.43 -1.12 16.43
C PHE A 233 -20.47 -0.06 16.07
N SER A 234 -21.12 -0.21 14.92
CA SER A 234 -22.22 0.69 14.55
C SER A 234 -23.40 0.52 15.52
N GLY A 235 -23.97 1.63 16.00
CA GLY A 235 -25.12 1.61 16.92
C GLY A 235 -25.26 2.90 17.74
N THR A 236 -26.38 3.01 18.45
CA THR A 236 -26.80 4.23 19.20
C THR A 236 -25.91 4.56 20.40
N ASN A 237 -25.31 3.56 21.04
CA ASN A 237 -24.40 3.73 22.19
C ASN A 237 -22.95 3.31 21.86
N SER A 238 -22.54 3.54 20.61
CA SER A 238 -21.21 3.19 20.13
C SER A 238 -20.12 4.05 20.80
N ALA A 239 -19.00 3.43 21.12
CA ALA A 239 -17.79 4.13 21.57
C ALA A 239 -16.60 3.69 20.73
N TRP A 240 -15.65 4.61 20.54
CA TRP A 240 -14.39 4.31 19.89
C TRP A 240 -13.51 3.44 20.78
N SER A 241 -12.82 2.49 20.17
CA SER A 241 -11.71 1.81 20.79
C SER A 241 -10.58 2.77 21.12
N ALA A 242 -9.63 2.32 21.94
CA ALA A 242 -8.31 2.94 21.98
C ALA A 242 -7.68 2.92 20.58
N PRO A 243 -6.89 3.95 20.21
CA PRO A 243 -6.18 3.97 18.94
C PRO A 243 -5.14 2.86 18.88
N PHE A 244 -4.95 2.30 17.68
CA PHE A 244 -3.91 1.30 17.41
C PHE A 244 -3.18 1.59 16.09
N PRO A 245 -1.89 1.26 16.00
CA PRO A 245 -1.07 1.54 14.83
C PRO A 245 -1.40 0.58 13.69
N VAL A 246 -1.42 1.11 12.46
CA VAL A 246 -1.65 0.29 11.25
C VAL A 246 -0.36 -0.02 10.50
N ASN A 247 0.75 0.62 10.84
CA ASN A 247 2.04 0.40 10.17
C ASN A 247 2.84 -0.79 10.73
N ASN A 248 2.46 -1.27 11.93
CA ASN A 248 3.19 -2.33 12.62
C ASN A 248 2.63 -3.68 12.19
N ILE A 249 3.45 -4.49 11.52
CA ILE A 249 3.10 -5.85 11.11
C ILE A 249 2.95 -6.72 12.36
N GLY A 250 1.95 -7.59 12.36
CA GLY A 250 1.68 -8.52 13.45
C GLY A 250 0.25 -8.40 13.93
N GLU A 251 0.04 -8.72 15.19
CA GLU A 251 -1.29 -8.84 15.78
C GLU A 251 -1.48 -7.86 16.92
N ILE A 252 -2.67 -7.27 16.97
CA ILE A 252 -3.06 -6.33 18.01
C ILE A 252 -4.44 -6.74 18.50
N TYR A 253 -4.61 -6.79 19.82
CA TYR A 253 -5.89 -7.04 20.44
C TYR A 253 -6.47 -5.73 20.97
N VAL A 254 -7.70 -5.43 20.58
CA VAL A 254 -8.36 -4.16 20.83
C VAL A 254 -9.71 -4.41 21.50
N ARG A 255 -9.95 -3.73 22.62
CA ARG A 255 -11.25 -3.75 23.29
C ARG A 255 -12.18 -2.74 22.62
N VAL A 256 -13.36 -3.19 22.21
CA VAL A 256 -14.38 -2.36 21.57
C VAL A 256 -15.67 -2.47 22.37
N LYS A 257 -16.24 -1.34 22.78
CA LYS A 257 -17.51 -1.33 23.53
C LYS A 257 -18.64 -1.86 22.65
N LYS A 258 -19.44 -2.81 23.15
CA LYS A 258 -20.62 -3.30 22.43
C LYS A 258 -21.69 -2.21 22.36
N ALA A 259 -22.48 -2.21 21.29
CA ALA A 259 -23.55 -1.21 21.11
C ALA A 259 -24.77 -1.46 22.03
N ASP A 260 -24.98 -2.71 22.43
CA ASP A 260 -26.14 -3.20 23.19
C ASP A 260 -25.96 -3.15 24.71
N SER A 261 -24.73 -2.97 25.19
CA SER A 261 -24.37 -3.15 26.59
C SER A 261 -23.16 -2.30 26.97
N ASN A 262 -22.89 -2.15 28.26
CA ASN A 262 -21.66 -1.55 28.74
C ASN A 262 -20.47 -2.53 28.72
N SER A 263 -20.65 -3.73 28.16
CA SER A 263 -19.57 -4.71 28.01
C SER A 263 -18.67 -4.39 26.83
N HIS A 264 -17.45 -4.90 26.87
CA HIS A 264 -16.52 -4.84 25.75
C HIS A 264 -16.49 -6.18 25.02
N ARG A 265 -16.19 -6.14 23.73
CA ARG A 265 -15.79 -7.29 22.93
C ARG A 265 -14.31 -7.16 22.61
N LEU A 266 -13.58 -8.26 22.72
CA LEU A 266 -12.19 -8.33 22.29
C LEU A 266 -12.13 -8.59 20.78
N VAL A 267 -11.42 -7.73 20.07
CA VAL A 267 -11.24 -7.82 18.63
C VAL A 267 -9.77 -8.07 18.35
N ARG A 268 -9.48 -9.06 17.52
CA ARG A 268 -8.13 -9.37 17.04
C ARG A 268 -7.94 -8.69 15.69
N VAL A 269 -6.91 -7.85 15.60
CA VAL A 269 -6.51 -7.12 14.39
C VAL A 269 -5.22 -7.73 13.89
N VAL A 270 -5.26 -8.33 12.70
CA VAL A 270 -4.08 -8.91 12.04
C VAL A 270 -3.63 -7.97 10.93
N ILE A 271 -2.40 -7.47 11.05
CA ILE A 271 -1.78 -6.54 10.10
C ILE A 271 -0.70 -7.28 9.33
N SER A 272 -0.85 -7.31 8.01
CA SER A 272 0.10 -7.98 7.10
C SER A 272 0.42 -7.09 5.91
N THR A 273 1.50 -7.41 5.18
CA THR A 273 1.90 -6.66 3.99
C THR A 273 2.00 -7.56 2.77
N GLU A 274 1.54 -7.06 1.62
CA GLU A 274 1.70 -7.73 0.33
C GLU A 274 1.78 -6.67 -0.78
N GLY A 275 2.80 -6.77 -1.65
CA GLY A 275 2.90 -5.92 -2.85
C GLY A 275 2.92 -4.42 -2.58
N GLY A 276 3.42 -3.99 -1.41
CA GLY A 276 3.42 -2.59 -1.01
C GLY A 276 2.10 -2.12 -0.39
N SER A 277 1.10 -2.98 -0.23
CA SER A 277 -0.12 -2.72 0.56
C SER A 277 0.01 -3.30 1.97
N ILE A 278 -0.72 -2.71 2.91
CA ILE A 278 -0.98 -3.16 4.27
C ILE A 278 -2.44 -3.60 4.34
N PHE A 279 -2.64 -4.84 4.74
CA PHE A 279 -3.96 -5.44 4.97
C PHE A 279 -4.23 -5.49 6.47
N ILE A 280 -5.34 -4.90 6.89
CA ILE A 280 -5.79 -4.80 8.28
C ILE A 280 -7.04 -5.66 8.39
N ASN A 281 -6.88 -6.90 8.84
CA ASN A 281 -7.99 -7.83 9.00
C ASN A 281 -8.52 -7.77 10.43
N ILE A 282 -9.80 -7.40 10.58
CA ILE A 282 -10.45 -7.24 11.87
C ILE A 282 -11.36 -8.45 12.11
N THR A 283 -11.04 -9.26 13.11
CA THR A 283 -11.73 -10.52 13.43
C THR A 283 -12.17 -10.56 14.90
N ASP A 284 -13.20 -11.34 15.20
CA ASP A 284 -13.59 -11.60 16.59
C ASP A 284 -12.50 -12.43 17.26
N ALA A 285 -12.04 -12.01 18.45
CA ALA A 285 -11.02 -12.75 19.18
C ALA A 285 -11.61 -14.00 19.87
N LYS A 286 -12.94 -14.17 19.93
CA LYS A 286 -13.61 -15.32 20.56
C LYS A 286 -13.13 -15.58 21.99
N ASP A 287 -12.93 -14.49 22.74
CA ASP A 287 -12.39 -14.50 24.11
C ASP A 287 -10.99 -15.16 24.25
N GLU A 288 -10.23 -15.26 23.15
CA GLU A 288 -8.80 -15.62 23.18
C GLU A 288 -7.98 -14.37 23.51
N TRP A 289 -7.63 -14.21 24.79
CA TRP A 289 -6.85 -13.07 25.26
C TRP A 289 -5.35 -13.27 25.01
N PRO A 290 -4.62 -12.21 24.62
CA PRO A 290 -3.19 -12.33 24.33
C PRO A 290 -2.33 -12.55 25.57
N TYR A 291 -2.81 -12.10 26.74
CA TYR A 291 -2.08 -12.20 27.99
C TYR A 291 -3.00 -12.61 29.13
N TYR A 292 -2.43 -13.27 30.14
CA TYR A 292 -3.07 -13.55 31.42
C TYR A 292 -2.13 -13.07 32.53
N ILE A 293 -2.59 -12.10 33.32
CA ILE A 293 -1.87 -11.66 34.51
C ILE A 293 -2.23 -12.64 35.63
N LYS A 294 -1.22 -13.32 36.18
CA LYS A 294 -1.41 -14.35 37.22
C LYS A 294 -0.80 -13.91 38.53
N ASN A 295 -1.61 -13.84 39.57
CA ASN A 295 -1.18 -13.55 40.92
C ASN A 295 -1.08 -14.85 41.72
N PHE A 296 0.13 -15.36 41.88
CA PHE A 296 0.40 -16.53 42.72
C PHE A 296 0.66 -16.19 44.19
N SER A 297 0.61 -14.91 44.57
CA SER A 297 0.82 -14.49 45.95
C SER A 297 -0.46 -14.59 46.79
N ASP A 298 -0.31 -14.37 48.10
CA ASP A 298 -1.41 -14.28 49.06
C ASP A 298 -1.93 -12.84 49.25
N TYR A 299 -1.47 -11.89 48.43
CA TYR A 299 -1.83 -10.46 48.52
C TYR A 299 -2.58 -9.99 47.28
N GLU A 300 -3.46 -9.01 47.44
CA GLU A 300 -4.06 -8.29 46.30
C GLU A 300 -3.05 -7.29 45.71
N PHE A 301 -3.00 -7.22 44.39
CA PHE A 301 -2.26 -6.17 43.69
C PHE A 301 -3.18 -5.29 42.85
N ILE A 302 -2.74 -4.05 42.64
CA ILE A 302 -3.31 -3.17 41.62
C ILE A 302 -2.29 -3.08 40.48
N PHE A 303 -2.73 -3.19 39.24
CA PHE A 303 -1.87 -2.95 38.09
C PHE A 303 -2.55 -2.08 37.03
N TYR A 304 -1.75 -1.42 36.20
CA TYR A 304 -2.21 -0.60 35.08
C TYR A 304 -1.10 -0.47 34.03
N GLN A 305 -1.46 -0.16 32.78
CA GLN A 305 -0.47 0.16 31.75
C GLN A 305 0.23 1.51 32.07
N SER A 306 1.53 1.61 31.85
CA SER A 306 2.28 2.87 32.01
C SER A 306 1.79 3.99 31.07
N ASP A 307 2.26 5.23 31.31
CA ASP A 307 1.85 6.40 30.54
C ASP A 307 2.19 6.22 29.04
N PRO A 308 1.18 6.11 28.15
CA PRO A 308 1.39 5.79 26.74
C PRO A 308 1.94 6.97 25.93
N TYR A 309 2.20 8.11 26.59
CA TYR A 309 2.73 9.33 25.98
C TYR A 309 4.19 9.58 26.35
N ARG A 310 4.87 8.56 26.88
CA ARG A 310 6.30 8.57 27.21
C ARG A 310 7.08 7.62 26.32
N ASP A 311 8.29 8.01 25.98
CA ASP A 311 9.23 7.19 25.23
C ASP A 311 10.11 6.31 26.15
N SER A 312 11.08 5.61 25.56
CA SER A 312 12.02 4.75 26.29
C SER A 312 12.96 5.49 27.24
N GLU A 313 13.15 6.80 27.05
CA GLU A 313 13.96 7.67 27.92
C GLU A 313 13.08 8.36 28.99
N ASN A 314 11.80 7.98 29.07
CA ASN A 314 10.80 8.53 29.98
C ASN A 314 10.42 9.99 29.67
N ASP A 315 10.76 10.48 28.49
CA ASP A 315 10.41 11.82 28.03
C ASP A 315 9.01 11.84 27.41
N ARG A 316 8.26 12.90 27.72
CA ARG A 316 6.85 13.01 27.33
C ARG A 316 6.72 13.70 25.97
N TYR A 317 6.20 12.99 24.97
CA TYR A 317 6.01 13.50 23.62
C TYR A 317 4.57 13.97 23.32
N SER A 318 3.65 13.87 24.29
CA SER A 318 2.28 14.37 24.14
C SER A 318 1.78 15.12 25.37
N ASN A 319 1.10 16.25 25.12
CA ASN A 319 0.46 17.07 26.16
C ASN A 319 -0.86 16.48 26.67
N LYS A 320 -1.31 15.33 26.15
CA LYS A 320 -2.54 14.67 26.59
C LYS A 320 -2.40 14.17 28.02
N VAL A 321 -3.39 14.46 28.87
CA VAL A 321 -3.42 13.96 30.25
C VAL A 321 -3.62 12.45 30.25
N PHE A 322 -2.66 11.74 30.85
CA PHE A 322 -2.77 10.31 31.08
C PHE A 322 -3.71 10.01 32.24
N LYS A 323 -4.68 9.12 32.00
CA LYS A 323 -5.60 8.60 33.01
C LYS A 323 -5.46 7.07 33.03
N PRO A 324 -4.73 6.49 34.00
CA PRO A 324 -4.53 5.05 34.08
C PRO A 324 -5.85 4.31 34.35
N VAL A 325 -5.97 3.12 33.74
CA VAL A 325 -7.05 2.17 34.03
C VAL A 325 -6.53 1.17 35.04
N TYR A 326 -7.01 1.27 36.29
CA TYR A 326 -6.56 0.41 37.38
C TYR A 326 -7.33 -0.90 37.40
N TYR A 327 -6.59 -2.00 37.46
CA TYR A 327 -7.10 -3.35 37.62
C TYR A 327 -6.70 -3.90 38.98
N ARG A 328 -7.63 -4.56 39.66
CA ARG A 328 -7.33 -5.31 40.89
C ARG A 328 -7.19 -6.78 40.54
N ILE A 329 -6.09 -7.39 40.98
CA ILE A 329 -5.86 -8.82 40.86
C ILE A 329 -5.79 -9.44 42.26
N PRO A 330 -6.86 -10.14 42.70
CA PRO A 330 -6.89 -10.80 44.00
C PRO A 330 -5.78 -11.84 44.17
N ALA A 331 -5.51 -12.21 45.42
CA ALA A 331 -4.62 -13.33 45.74
C ALA A 331 -5.05 -14.62 45.02
N LYS A 332 -4.06 -15.42 44.58
CA LYS A 332 -4.28 -16.71 43.89
C LYS A 332 -5.27 -16.66 42.72
N SER A 333 -5.25 -15.57 41.95
CA SER A 333 -6.18 -15.37 40.83
C SER A 333 -5.45 -15.12 39.51
N GLU A 334 -6.19 -15.24 38.40
CA GLU A 334 -5.71 -14.84 37.09
C GLU A 334 -6.73 -13.92 36.40
N MET A 335 -6.21 -13.00 35.59
CA MET A 335 -7.03 -12.03 34.86
C MET A 335 -6.59 -11.99 33.38
N PRO A 336 -7.52 -12.18 32.43
CA PRO A 336 -7.23 -11.96 31.02
C PRO A 336 -6.95 -10.47 30.75
N TYR A 337 -5.94 -10.20 29.91
CA TYR A 337 -5.46 -8.84 29.66
C TYR A 337 -5.11 -8.59 28.19
N ALA A 338 -5.41 -7.37 27.75
CA ALA A 338 -4.95 -6.76 26.51
C ALA A 338 -4.61 -5.30 26.82
N TRP A 339 -3.69 -4.70 26.06
CA TRP A 339 -3.23 -3.34 26.29
C TRP A 339 -4.37 -2.31 26.22
N ASP A 340 -4.42 -1.40 27.21
CA ASP A 340 -5.40 -0.32 27.29
C ASP A 340 -5.13 0.77 26.24
N PHE A 341 -3.85 0.98 25.93
CA PHE A 341 -3.35 1.90 24.92
C PHE A 341 -2.46 1.14 23.93
N PRO A 342 -3.05 0.46 22.93
CA PRO A 342 -2.29 -0.35 21.96
C PRO A 342 -1.31 0.45 21.10
N ALA A 343 -1.53 1.76 20.95
CA ALA A 343 -0.65 2.68 20.22
C ALA A 343 0.49 3.29 21.05
N ALA A 344 0.66 2.90 22.31
CA ALA A 344 1.84 3.31 23.08
C ALA A 344 3.12 2.81 22.38
N GLN A 345 4.11 3.69 22.22
CA GLN A 345 5.42 3.34 21.64
C GLN A 345 6.18 2.37 22.54
N TRP A 346 6.10 2.59 23.85
CA TRP A 346 6.62 1.72 24.88
C TRP A 346 5.47 1.21 25.75
N LYS A 347 5.43 -0.09 26.04
CA LYS A 347 4.33 -0.74 26.76
C LYS A 347 4.89 -1.48 27.96
N GLU A 348 4.51 -1.03 29.15
CA GLU A 348 4.89 -1.65 30.41
C GLU A 348 3.68 -1.75 31.32
N ILE A 349 3.73 -2.68 32.27
CA ILE A 349 2.76 -2.79 33.34
C ILE A 349 3.37 -2.22 34.62
N VAL A 350 2.65 -1.32 35.27
CA VAL A 350 2.99 -0.82 36.60
C VAL A 350 2.20 -1.62 37.62
N LEU A 351 2.90 -2.29 38.52
CA LEU A 351 2.35 -3.00 39.66
C LEU A 351 2.43 -2.11 40.90
N ARG A 352 1.33 -2.04 41.65
CA ARG A 352 1.24 -1.31 42.91
C ARG A 352 0.85 -2.26 44.04
N SER A 353 1.69 -2.29 45.08
CA SER A 353 1.45 -3.04 46.33
C SER A 353 1.84 -2.20 47.53
N GLY A 354 0.99 -2.10 48.55
CA GLY A 354 1.33 -1.46 49.82
C GLY A 354 1.82 0.00 49.72
N GLY A 355 1.43 0.74 48.68
CA GLY A 355 1.84 2.13 48.45
C GLY A 355 3.16 2.31 47.67
N ARG A 356 3.83 1.24 47.25
CA ARG A 356 5.02 1.28 46.38
C ARG A 356 4.66 0.88 44.95
N GLU A 357 5.29 1.54 43.98
CA GLU A 357 5.13 1.27 42.54
C GLU A 357 6.36 0.52 42.03
N HIS A 358 6.13 -0.57 41.30
CA HIS A 358 7.15 -1.36 40.62
C HIS A 358 6.79 -1.44 39.14
N PHE A 359 7.75 -1.11 38.27
CA PHE A 359 7.60 -1.18 36.82
C PHE A 359 8.07 -2.56 36.35
N GLN A 360 7.25 -3.24 35.56
CA GLN A 360 7.56 -4.56 35.01
C GLN A 360 7.40 -4.53 33.49
N LEU A 361 8.44 -5.00 32.80
CA LEU A 361 8.56 -5.09 31.34
C LEU A 361 7.40 -5.86 30.70
#